data_AF-A0A067SRP3-F1
#
_entry.id   AF-A0A067SRP3-F1
#
_cell.length_a   1.000
_cell.length_b   1.000
_cell.length_c   1.000
_cell.angle_alpha   90.00
_cell.angle_beta   90.00
_cell.angle_gamma   90.00
#
_symmetry.space_group_name_H-M   'P 1'
#
loop_
_entity.id
_entity.type
_entity.pdbx_description
1 polymer ?
#
loop_
_entity_poly.entity_id
_entity_poly.type
_entity_poly.pdbx_seq_one_letter_code
_entity_poly.pdbx_strand_id
1 'polypeptide(L)'
;MSASETQRINSSNLQQNLLQETNHAYEMASMLGRQYNALLPISILPLELFLKIIRDVISCPSFGYPSNYLRYVSQVCHHWRKAVLGAPLLWSQLIDCNNIHPKWFRVVLRRARSSPLRVTIRPLWDEMEGESKFAGPNVHLALRNLERVGGLDILCSVEEDIVRPMINHFQQPAPSLQCLTLSLSGCNDEDNDTNRDIQCLPANIFRGVTAPLRRLTLSRCLIDFKAPLYRHLTSLSISQIFRVVAPSVSDFLHLLRNMPDLTSLALTSAFSLSTITGRIEDVHLPRLSSLKISGMSAECSQFLSHLHYPALSRFELHLRGFDPGETEFASLIKHQLSTIEPFLSCTVRMLDKYFEFSTRRHGIEDETESPLLCISCSMLSSVSPTHTPRILLSLVAYIAPRACHCERLALTLDRNAGWPAETTFKCLTRTFSSVKRLDIMGTKRMQSCQPVDDFFRYISTPESEQPHDATSRDSTAPKRVLLPNLQNLYMNGHGTSGALISFLEYRRNCGLAIETIEFRKGFEDPSFIQSIKSLCISVTILGRDANAVVAPNLQQGSTAFFSYGAEEADDPELDYIAG
;
A
#
# COMPACT_ATOMS: atom_id res chain seq x y z
N MET A 1 55.22 -62.75 -1.85
CA MET A 1 53.96 -62.03 -2.15
C MET A 1 52.84 -63.04 -2.19
N SER A 2 51.97 -63.04 -1.18
CA SER A 2 50.90 -64.03 -1.03
C SER A 2 49.74 -63.72 -1.99
N ALA A 3 49.05 -64.74 -2.45
CA ALA A 3 47.88 -64.62 -3.32
C ALA A 3 46.81 -63.64 -2.79
N SER A 4 46.77 -63.39 -1.48
CA SER A 4 45.87 -62.43 -0.83
C SER A 4 46.17 -60.95 -1.10
N GLU A 5 47.44 -60.56 -1.30
CA GLU A 5 47.80 -59.18 -1.65
C GLU A 5 47.43 -58.87 -3.10
N THR A 6 47.70 -59.81 -4.02
CA THR A 6 47.32 -59.70 -5.43
C THR A 6 45.81 -59.60 -5.61
N GLN A 7 45.03 -60.31 -4.77
CA GLN A 7 43.58 -60.30 -4.81
C GLN A 7 42.97 -58.97 -4.30
N ARG A 8 43.59 -58.34 -3.27
CA ARG A 8 43.20 -57.00 -2.78
C ARG A 8 43.53 -55.89 -3.77
N ILE A 9 44.68 -55.96 -4.44
CA ILE A 9 45.07 -54.99 -5.47
C ILE A 9 44.12 -55.10 -6.67
N ASN A 10 43.78 -56.32 -7.09
CA ASN A 10 42.83 -56.54 -8.17
C ASN A 10 41.40 -56.06 -7.83
N SER A 11 40.93 -56.24 -6.59
CA SER A 11 39.63 -55.70 -6.18
C SER A 11 39.61 -54.17 -6.12
N SER A 12 40.70 -53.54 -5.66
CA SER A 12 40.83 -52.08 -5.64
C SER A 12 40.88 -51.48 -7.05
N ASN A 13 41.60 -52.12 -7.97
CA ASN A 13 41.66 -51.70 -9.37
C ASN A 13 40.30 -51.87 -10.07
N LEU A 14 39.57 -52.95 -9.78
CA LEU A 14 38.23 -53.16 -10.31
C LEU A 14 37.24 -52.11 -9.79
N GLN A 15 37.31 -51.76 -8.49
CA GLN A 15 36.51 -50.68 -7.91
C GLN A 15 36.81 -49.33 -8.56
N GLN A 16 38.09 -49.00 -8.80
CA GLN A 16 38.47 -47.77 -9.51
C GLN A 16 37.99 -47.74 -10.95
N ASN A 17 38.10 -48.85 -11.69
CA ASN A 17 37.62 -48.93 -13.07
C ASN A 17 36.08 -48.78 -13.14
N LEU A 18 35.34 -49.45 -12.25
CA LEU A 18 33.89 -49.30 -12.16
C LEU A 18 33.50 -47.86 -11.83
N LEU A 19 34.21 -47.21 -10.89
CA LEU A 19 33.98 -45.79 -10.56
C LEU A 19 34.23 -44.87 -11.76
N GLN A 20 35.29 -45.13 -12.54
CA GLN A 20 35.58 -44.37 -13.77
C GLN A 20 34.49 -44.57 -14.84
N GLU A 21 34.03 -45.80 -15.06
CA GLU A 21 32.95 -46.09 -16.01
C GLU A 21 31.63 -45.44 -15.58
N THR A 22 31.28 -45.49 -14.29
CA THR A 22 30.08 -44.81 -13.77
C THR A 22 30.19 -43.29 -13.96
N ASN A 23 31.35 -42.70 -13.66
CA ASN A 23 31.58 -41.26 -13.85
C ASN A 23 31.43 -40.87 -15.32
N HIS A 24 31.97 -41.68 -16.24
CA HIS A 24 31.83 -41.43 -17.67
C HIS A 24 30.37 -41.52 -18.16
N ALA A 25 29.62 -42.51 -17.66
CA ALA A 25 28.19 -42.62 -17.96
C ALA A 25 27.38 -41.41 -17.45
N TYR A 26 27.68 -40.92 -16.24
CA TYR A 26 27.07 -39.71 -15.68
C TYR A 26 27.41 -38.45 -16.49
N GLU A 27 28.66 -38.29 -16.92
CA GLU A 27 29.08 -37.19 -17.78
C GLU A 27 28.32 -37.17 -19.10
N MET A 28 28.17 -38.34 -19.74
CA MET A 28 27.44 -38.48 -21.00
C MET A 28 25.95 -38.18 -20.82
N ALA A 29 25.32 -38.70 -19.76
CA ALA A 29 23.92 -38.38 -19.42
C ALA A 29 23.73 -36.88 -19.15
N SER A 30 24.65 -36.25 -18.43
CA SER A 30 24.65 -34.80 -18.16
C SER A 30 24.83 -33.97 -19.44
N MET A 31 25.68 -34.41 -20.39
CA MET A 31 25.79 -33.77 -21.70
C MET A 31 24.49 -33.83 -22.50
N LEU A 32 23.86 -35.01 -22.59
CA LEU A 32 22.59 -35.19 -23.28
C LEU A 32 21.47 -34.36 -22.63
N GLY A 33 21.39 -34.36 -21.29
CA GLY A 33 20.45 -33.52 -20.55
C GLY A 33 20.65 -32.03 -20.82
N ARG A 34 21.91 -31.55 -20.94
CA ARG A 34 22.22 -30.16 -21.32
C ARG A 34 21.75 -29.83 -22.73
N GLN A 35 21.95 -30.73 -23.68
CA GLN A 35 21.48 -30.54 -25.06
C GLN A 35 19.96 -30.48 -25.12
N TYR A 36 19.27 -31.41 -24.45
CA TYR A 36 17.81 -31.41 -24.38
C TYR A 36 17.28 -30.11 -23.75
N ASN A 37 17.84 -29.70 -22.61
CA ASN A 37 17.44 -28.47 -21.94
C ASN A 37 17.65 -27.22 -22.79
N ALA A 38 18.66 -27.19 -23.65
CA ALA A 38 18.90 -26.07 -24.57
C ALA A 38 17.82 -25.93 -25.66
N LEU A 39 17.05 -26.99 -25.93
CA LEU A 39 15.94 -26.97 -26.89
C LEU A 39 14.61 -26.54 -26.27
N LEU A 40 14.52 -26.47 -24.94
CA LEU A 40 13.29 -26.05 -24.26
C LEU A 40 13.00 -24.58 -24.55
N PRO A 41 11.73 -24.19 -24.80
CA PRO A 41 11.36 -22.81 -25.12
C PRO A 41 11.89 -21.75 -24.13
N ILE A 42 11.93 -22.10 -22.84
CA ILE A 42 12.43 -21.21 -21.78
C ILE A 42 13.94 -20.94 -21.87
N SER A 43 14.71 -21.88 -22.44
CA SER A 43 16.16 -21.77 -22.63
C SER A 43 16.55 -20.96 -23.87
N ILE A 44 15.58 -20.61 -24.72
CA ILE A 44 15.75 -19.80 -25.93
C ILE A 44 15.50 -18.31 -25.64
N LEU A 45 15.01 -17.98 -24.43
CA LEU A 45 14.80 -16.59 -24.03
C LEU A 45 16.13 -15.81 -24.03
N PRO A 46 16.15 -14.57 -24.56
CA PRO A 46 17.25 -13.65 -24.34
C PRO A 46 17.57 -13.53 -22.85
N LEU A 47 18.87 -13.49 -22.53
CA LEU A 47 19.36 -13.48 -21.15
C LEU A 47 18.73 -12.33 -20.35
N GLU A 48 18.53 -11.17 -20.98
CA GLU A 48 17.95 -9.98 -20.37
C GLU A 48 16.50 -10.21 -19.95
N LEU A 49 15.71 -10.90 -20.78
CA LEU A 49 14.32 -11.25 -20.47
C LEU A 49 14.26 -12.31 -19.39
N PHE A 50 15.12 -13.32 -19.45
CA PHE A 50 15.23 -14.34 -18.40
C PHE A 50 15.55 -13.70 -17.05
N LEU A 51 16.60 -12.88 -16.96
CA LEU A 51 16.99 -12.21 -15.72
C LEU A 51 15.92 -11.22 -15.22
N LYS A 52 15.20 -10.56 -16.14
CA LYS A 52 14.05 -9.71 -15.78
C LYS A 52 12.93 -10.51 -15.14
N ILE A 53 12.54 -11.65 -15.73
CA ILE A 53 11.52 -12.55 -15.17
C ILE A 53 11.92 -12.96 -13.75
N ILE A 54 13.16 -13.44 -13.58
CA ILE A 54 13.67 -13.85 -12.28
C ILE A 54 13.61 -12.69 -11.28
N ARG A 55 14.08 -11.49 -11.65
CA ARG A 55 14.01 -10.30 -10.79
C ARG A 55 12.58 -9.95 -10.38
N ASP A 56 11.66 -9.96 -11.32
CA ASP A 56 10.27 -9.55 -11.08
C ASP A 56 9.56 -10.57 -10.17
N VAL A 57 9.86 -11.87 -10.29
CA VAL A 57 9.38 -12.91 -9.35
C VAL A 57 9.96 -12.73 -7.96
N ILE A 58 11.26 -12.47 -7.84
CA ILE A 58 11.92 -12.29 -6.54
C ILE A 58 11.40 -11.03 -5.81
N SER A 59 10.96 -10.02 -6.56
CA SER A 59 10.37 -8.81 -6.01
C SER A 59 8.95 -9.04 -5.44
N CYS A 60 8.37 -10.22 -5.65
CA CYS A 60 7.06 -10.58 -5.15
C CYS A 60 7.13 -11.05 -3.68
N PRO A 61 6.39 -10.42 -2.75
CA PRO A 61 6.46 -10.73 -1.31
C PRO A 61 6.07 -12.17 -0.93
N SER A 62 5.35 -12.88 -1.80
CA SER A 62 4.77 -14.21 -1.51
C SER A 62 5.77 -15.37 -1.53
N PHE A 63 6.99 -15.18 -2.04
CA PHE A 63 7.95 -16.28 -2.26
C PHE A 63 9.04 -16.43 -1.18
N GLY A 64 8.87 -15.78 -0.02
CA GLY A 64 9.83 -15.87 1.09
C GLY A 64 11.14 -15.16 0.80
N TYR A 65 12.26 -15.67 1.33
CA TYR A 65 13.56 -14.98 1.27
C TYR A 65 14.18 -14.98 -0.15
N PRO A 66 14.41 -13.81 -0.75
CA PRO A 66 14.98 -13.66 -2.09
C PRO A 66 16.26 -14.44 -2.39
N SER A 67 17.20 -14.46 -1.44
CA SER A 67 18.47 -15.17 -1.61
C SER A 67 18.31 -16.69 -1.64
N ASN A 68 17.30 -17.22 -0.95
CA ASN A 68 16.99 -18.66 -0.99
C ASN A 68 16.36 -19.01 -2.33
N TYR A 69 15.49 -18.15 -2.85
CA TYR A 69 14.94 -18.32 -4.19
C TYR A 69 16.04 -18.31 -5.26
N LEU A 70 16.96 -17.33 -5.21
CA LEU A 70 18.11 -17.30 -6.13
C LEU A 70 18.95 -18.58 -6.05
N ARG A 71 19.10 -19.15 -4.84
CA ARG A 71 19.73 -20.46 -4.65
C ARG A 71 18.94 -21.55 -5.37
N TYR A 72 17.63 -21.66 -5.16
CA TYR A 72 16.79 -22.68 -5.82
C TYR A 72 16.78 -22.54 -7.35
N VAL A 73 16.62 -21.33 -7.88
CA VAL A 73 16.66 -21.07 -9.33
C VAL A 73 18.02 -21.44 -9.92
N SER A 74 19.10 -21.22 -9.18
CA SER A 74 20.45 -21.62 -9.62
C SER A 74 20.68 -23.14 -9.67
N GLN A 75 19.72 -23.95 -9.20
CA GLN A 75 19.78 -25.42 -9.21
C GLN A 75 18.86 -26.08 -10.24
N VAL A 76 18.12 -25.31 -11.05
CA VAL A 76 17.20 -25.86 -12.06
C VAL A 76 17.97 -26.56 -13.20
N CYS A 77 18.93 -25.86 -13.81
CA CYS A 77 19.81 -26.41 -14.82
C CYS A 77 21.10 -25.60 -14.92
N HIS A 78 22.11 -26.12 -15.64
CA HIS A 78 23.41 -25.45 -15.80
C HIS A 78 23.30 -24.06 -16.44
N HIS A 79 22.41 -23.87 -17.42
CA HIS A 79 22.20 -22.57 -18.05
C HIS A 79 21.69 -21.53 -17.04
N TRP A 80 20.69 -21.90 -16.22
CA TRP A 80 20.12 -21.04 -15.19
C TRP A 80 21.13 -20.74 -14.09
N ARG A 81 21.90 -21.74 -13.65
CA ARG A 81 23.00 -21.57 -12.70
C ARG A 81 23.98 -20.52 -13.21
N LYS A 82 24.48 -20.66 -14.44
CA LYS A 82 25.44 -19.73 -15.04
C LYS A 82 24.84 -18.31 -15.17
N ALA A 83 23.60 -18.19 -15.62
CA ALA A 83 22.92 -16.91 -15.78
C ALA A 83 22.73 -16.19 -14.44
N VAL A 84 22.18 -16.88 -13.43
CA VAL A 84 21.87 -16.29 -12.11
C VAL A 84 23.14 -15.97 -11.32
N LEU A 85 24.12 -16.89 -11.27
CA LEU A 85 25.40 -16.63 -10.59
C LEU A 85 26.21 -15.54 -11.30
N GLY A 86 26.05 -15.40 -12.62
CA GLY A 86 26.69 -14.39 -13.44
C GLY A 86 26.02 -13.01 -13.39
N ALA A 87 24.95 -12.82 -12.62
CA ALA A 87 24.16 -11.58 -12.57
C ALA A 87 24.26 -10.89 -11.19
N PRO A 88 25.30 -10.08 -10.92
CA PRO A 88 25.54 -9.46 -9.62
C PRO A 88 24.38 -8.58 -9.11
N LEU A 89 23.64 -7.95 -10.03
CA LEU A 89 22.50 -7.11 -9.67
C LEU A 89 21.45 -7.90 -8.88
N LEU A 90 21.16 -9.15 -9.25
CA LEU A 90 20.20 -10.00 -8.54
C LEU A 90 20.61 -10.22 -7.07
N TRP A 91 21.90 -10.48 -6.84
CA TRP A 91 22.45 -10.72 -5.51
C TRP A 91 22.55 -9.45 -4.65
N SER A 92 22.62 -8.27 -5.29
CA SER A 92 22.76 -6.98 -4.60
C SER A 92 21.45 -6.36 -4.12
N GLN A 93 20.32 -6.72 -4.72
CA GLN A 93 19.06 -5.99 -4.52
C GLN A 93 18.30 -6.40 -3.25
N LEU A 94 18.66 -7.50 -2.59
CA LEU A 94 17.80 -8.13 -1.59
C LEU A 94 18.62 -8.81 -0.48
N ILE A 95 19.35 -7.98 0.27
CA ILE A 95 20.21 -8.41 1.38
C ILE A 95 19.46 -8.19 2.70
N ASP A 96 18.92 -9.26 3.27
CA ASP A 96 18.31 -9.26 4.60
C ASP A 96 19.34 -9.67 5.65
N CYS A 97 19.71 -8.76 6.56
CA CYS A 97 20.73 -9.02 7.57
C CYS A 97 20.28 -10.00 8.67
N ASN A 98 18.98 -10.13 8.93
CA ASN A 98 18.44 -10.84 10.09
C ASN A 98 18.20 -12.32 9.81
N ASN A 99 17.80 -12.64 8.58
CA ASN A 99 17.33 -13.97 8.21
C ASN A 99 18.30 -14.76 7.33
N ILE A 100 19.58 -14.37 7.34
CA ILE A 100 20.63 -15.01 6.54
C ILE A 100 21.75 -15.47 7.46
N HIS A 101 22.14 -16.73 7.34
CA HIS A 101 23.30 -17.24 8.07
C HIS A 101 24.59 -16.45 7.68
N PRO A 102 25.45 -16.02 8.62
CA PRO A 102 26.60 -15.15 8.34
C PRO A 102 27.57 -15.63 7.25
N LYS A 103 27.76 -16.95 7.12
CA LYS A 103 28.56 -17.52 6.03
C LYS A 103 27.88 -17.33 4.67
N TRP A 104 26.57 -17.58 4.57
CA TRP A 104 25.80 -17.34 3.35
C TRP A 104 25.74 -15.85 3.01
N PHE A 105 25.62 -14.98 4.01
CA PHE A 105 25.67 -13.52 3.84
C PHE A 105 26.95 -13.07 3.13
N ARG A 106 28.12 -13.62 3.50
CA ARG A 106 29.40 -13.35 2.82
C ARG A 106 29.40 -13.83 1.37
N VAL A 107 28.79 -14.98 1.08
CA VAL A 107 28.65 -15.48 -0.30
C VAL A 107 27.78 -14.54 -1.14
N VAL A 108 26.64 -14.10 -0.60
CA VAL A 108 25.75 -13.12 -1.25
C VAL A 108 26.49 -11.82 -1.55
N LEU A 109 27.20 -11.26 -0.56
CA LEU A 109 28.01 -10.06 -0.76
C LEU A 109 29.11 -10.22 -1.83
N ARG A 110 29.75 -11.39 -1.88
CA ARG A 110 30.77 -11.70 -2.91
C ARG A 110 30.13 -11.77 -4.30
N ARG A 111 28.95 -12.39 -4.43
CA ARG A 111 28.20 -12.51 -5.69
C ARG A 111 27.63 -11.17 -6.16
N ALA A 112 27.31 -10.26 -5.24
CA ALA A 112 26.90 -8.89 -5.55
C ALA A 112 28.02 -8.03 -6.19
N ARG A 113 29.28 -8.47 -6.12
CA ARG A 113 30.47 -7.82 -6.72
C ARG A 113 30.57 -6.33 -6.41
N SER A 114 30.45 -5.43 -7.39
CA SER A 114 30.49 -3.97 -7.23
C SER A 114 29.11 -3.31 -7.36
N SER A 115 28.04 -4.09 -7.49
CA SER A 115 26.68 -3.56 -7.61
C SER A 115 26.25 -2.80 -6.34
N PRO A 116 25.47 -1.71 -6.48
CA PRO A 116 24.89 -1.02 -5.34
C PRO A 116 24.01 -1.95 -4.51
N LEU A 117 24.30 -2.03 -3.21
CA LEU A 117 23.60 -2.92 -2.30
C LEU A 117 22.30 -2.29 -1.83
N ARG A 118 21.24 -3.11 -1.78
CA ARG A 118 20.01 -2.79 -1.06
C ARG A 118 19.92 -3.69 0.16
N VAL A 119 20.15 -3.09 1.32
CA VAL A 119 20.27 -3.75 2.62
C VAL A 119 19.00 -3.51 3.42
N THR A 120 18.45 -4.56 4.00
CA THR A 120 17.32 -4.50 4.90
C THR A 120 17.69 -5.11 6.25
N ILE A 121 17.42 -4.38 7.32
CA ILE A 121 17.55 -4.81 8.71
C ILE A 121 16.13 -4.77 9.28
N ARG A 122 15.65 -5.87 9.84
CA ARG A 122 14.26 -6.00 10.35
C ARG A 122 14.23 -6.42 11.81
N PRO A 123 13.12 -6.23 12.54
CA PRO A 123 13.01 -6.81 13.87
C PRO A 123 13.04 -8.33 13.73
N LEU A 124 13.62 -8.99 14.73
CA LEU A 124 13.52 -10.44 14.86
C LEU A 124 12.12 -10.75 15.40
N TRP A 125 11.13 -10.90 14.51
CA TRP A 125 9.87 -11.50 14.90
C TRP A 125 10.01 -13.01 14.82
N ASP A 126 10.22 -13.65 15.96
CA ASP A 126 10.02 -15.07 16.10
C ASP A 126 8.92 -15.31 17.15
N GLU A 127 7.76 -15.80 16.71
CA GLU A 127 6.65 -16.17 17.58
C GLU A 127 6.88 -17.53 18.26
N MET A 128 7.97 -18.24 17.94
CA MET A 128 8.31 -19.51 18.54
C MET A 128 9.84 -19.64 18.71
N GLU A 129 10.30 -19.80 19.95
CA GLU A 129 11.67 -20.18 20.35
C GLU A 129 12.77 -19.08 20.41
N GLY A 130 12.89 -18.46 21.59
CA GLY A 130 14.05 -18.58 22.48
C GLY A 130 15.46 -18.10 22.09
N GLU A 131 15.86 -17.97 20.82
CA GLU A 131 17.23 -17.61 20.47
C GLU A 131 17.35 -16.78 19.16
N SER A 132 17.37 -15.46 19.32
CA SER A 132 17.83 -14.50 18.30
C SER A 132 19.29 -14.81 17.91
N LYS A 133 19.57 -15.37 16.72
CA LYS A 133 20.92 -15.91 16.45
C LYS A 133 21.81 -15.24 15.39
N PHE A 134 21.36 -14.33 14.52
CA PHE A 134 22.23 -13.92 13.39
C PHE A 134 22.31 -12.42 13.04
N ALA A 135 21.57 -11.51 13.70
CA ALA A 135 21.51 -10.11 13.27
C ALA A 135 22.84 -9.34 13.41
N GLY A 136 23.50 -9.42 14.57
CA GLY A 136 24.68 -8.59 14.90
C GLY A 136 25.80 -8.61 13.85
N PRO A 137 26.36 -9.79 13.49
CA PRO A 137 27.50 -9.86 12.57
C PRO A 137 27.18 -9.37 11.15
N ASN A 138 25.99 -9.68 10.65
CA ASN A 138 25.57 -9.30 9.30
C ASN A 138 25.30 -7.80 9.19
N VAL A 139 24.62 -7.24 10.18
CA VAL A 139 24.37 -5.79 10.28
C VAL A 139 25.70 -5.03 10.32
N HIS A 140 26.62 -5.45 11.19
CA HIS A 140 27.94 -4.83 11.24
C HIS A 140 28.70 -4.92 9.92
N LEU A 141 28.65 -6.06 9.24
CA LEU A 141 29.32 -6.23 7.95
C LEU A 141 28.66 -5.37 6.85
N ALA A 142 27.33 -5.27 6.82
CA ALA A 142 26.61 -4.43 5.88
C ALA A 142 26.95 -2.94 6.08
N LEU A 143 26.85 -2.46 7.33
CA LEU A 143 27.08 -1.06 7.68
C LEU A 143 28.56 -0.64 7.57
N ARG A 144 29.50 -1.58 7.63
CA ARG A 144 30.91 -1.30 7.27
C ARG A 144 31.12 -1.07 5.77
N ASN A 145 30.19 -1.51 4.92
CA ASN A 145 30.26 -1.36 3.47
C ASN A 145 29.31 -0.26 2.96
N LEU A 146 28.99 0.76 3.77
CA LEU A 146 28.08 1.86 3.41
C LEU A 146 28.47 2.58 2.12
N GLU A 147 29.75 2.58 1.74
CA GLU A 147 30.24 3.09 0.45
C GLU A 147 29.52 2.49 -0.77
N ARG A 148 29.09 1.24 -0.67
CA ARG A 148 28.40 0.50 -1.72
C ARG A 148 26.90 0.41 -1.53
N VAL A 149 26.37 0.84 -0.38
CA VAL A 149 24.94 0.74 -0.07
C VAL A 149 24.19 1.84 -0.80
N GLY A 150 23.35 1.45 -1.75
CA GLY A 150 22.46 2.34 -2.51
C GLY A 150 21.08 2.50 -1.90
N GLY A 151 20.61 1.49 -1.16
CA GLY A 151 19.37 1.52 -0.40
C GLY A 151 19.54 0.88 0.96
N LEU A 152 19.11 1.56 2.01
CA LEU A 152 19.21 1.08 3.38
C LEU A 152 17.84 1.18 4.04
N ASP A 153 17.26 0.03 4.37
CA ASP A 153 15.97 -0.09 5.02
C ASP A 153 16.17 -0.67 6.44
N ILE A 154 16.01 0.15 7.48
CA ILE A 154 16.20 -0.24 8.88
C ILE A 154 14.86 -0.16 9.60
N LEU A 155 14.41 -1.32 10.06
CA LEU A 155 13.19 -1.52 10.83
C LEU A 155 13.62 -2.25 12.12
N CYS A 156 13.61 -1.60 13.27
CA CYS A 156 14.13 -2.21 14.51
C CYS A 156 13.40 -1.66 15.75
N SER A 157 13.35 -2.47 16.82
CA SER A 157 12.91 -1.97 18.13
C SER A 157 14.04 -1.25 18.84
N VAL A 158 13.76 -0.13 19.51
CA VAL A 158 14.76 0.60 20.32
C VAL A 158 15.25 -0.20 21.51
N GLU A 159 14.46 -1.19 21.94
CA GLU A 159 14.84 -2.17 22.96
C GLU A 159 15.91 -3.17 22.48
N GLU A 160 16.18 -3.25 21.17
CA GLU A 160 17.24 -4.11 20.65
C GLU A 160 18.62 -3.48 20.93
N ASP A 161 19.50 -4.23 21.57
CA ASP A 161 20.89 -3.84 21.88
C ASP A 161 21.71 -3.43 20.63
N ILE A 162 21.21 -3.73 19.43
CA ILE A 162 21.85 -3.44 18.16
C ILE A 162 21.64 -1.99 17.68
N VAL A 163 20.60 -1.27 18.15
CA VAL A 163 20.24 0.07 17.64
C VAL A 163 21.35 1.11 17.87
N ARG A 164 21.84 1.23 19.11
CA ARG A 164 22.92 2.18 19.43
C ARG A 164 24.22 1.88 18.66
N PRO A 165 24.71 0.62 18.61
CA PRO A 165 25.83 0.24 17.75
C PRO A 165 25.61 0.55 16.27
N MET A 166 24.38 0.40 15.74
CA MET A 166 24.06 0.74 14.35
C MET A 166 24.19 2.23 14.08
N ILE A 167 23.65 3.08 14.96
CA ILE A 167 23.71 4.54 14.82
C ILE A 167 25.18 5.02 14.77
N ASN A 168 26.08 4.39 15.51
CA ASN A 168 27.51 4.70 15.44
C ASN A 168 28.12 4.46 14.04
N HIS A 169 27.61 3.51 13.26
CA HIS A 169 28.07 3.32 11.87
C HIS A 169 27.64 4.45 10.94
N PHE A 170 26.60 5.21 11.29
CA PHE A 170 26.22 6.38 10.51
C PHE A 170 27.22 7.54 10.61
N GLN A 171 28.30 7.41 11.38
CA GLN A 171 29.42 8.34 11.38
C GLN A 171 30.41 8.12 10.22
N GLN A 172 30.05 7.26 9.24
CA GLN A 172 30.83 6.96 8.04
C GLN A 172 30.14 7.51 6.78
N PRO A 173 30.90 7.90 5.73
CA PRO A 173 30.29 8.40 4.49
C PRO A 173 29.48 7.29 3.79
N ALA A 174 28.35 7.67 3.18
CA ALA A 174 27.49 6.77 2.41
C ALA A 174 27.29 7.30 0.97
N PRO A 175 28.38 7.41 0.18
CA PRO A 175 28.39 8.09 -1.12
C PRO A 175 27.47 7.50 -2.18
N SER A 176 27.03 6.24 -2.04
CA SER A 176 26.12 5.59 -3.00
C SER A 176 24.65 5.66 -2.58
N LEU A 177 24.35 6.14 -1.37
CA LEU A 177 23.03 6.01 -0.75
C LEU A 177 21.99 6.93 -1.40
N GLN A 178 20.98 6.33 -2.02
CA GLN A 178 19.88 7.03 -2.70
C GLN A 178 18.54 6.82 -2.00
N CYS A 179 18.40 5.77 -1.21
CA CYS A 179 17.17 5.43 -0.48
C CYS A 179 17.49 5.12 0.97
N LEU A 180 16.80 5.77 1.89
CA LEU A 180 16.93 5.52 3.32
C LEU A 180 15.55 5.36 3.95
N THR A 181 15.32 4.24 4.63
CA THR A 181 14.17 4.03 5.50
C THR A 181 14.68 3.78 6.91
N LEU A 182 14.23 4.57 7.88
CA LEU A 182 14.46 4.36 9.31
C LEU A 182 13.11 4.29 10.01
N SER A 183 12.76 3.14 10.58
CA SER A 183 11.56 2.95 11.37
C SER A 183 11.90 2.30 12.69
N LEU A 184 11.62 3.01 13.78
CA LEU A 184 11.94 2.56 15.13
C LEU A 184 10.66 2.17 15.87
N SER A 185 10.59 0.99 16.49
CA SER A 185 9.47 0.58 17.35
C SER A 185 9.87 0.53 18.83
N GLY A 186 8.92 0.35 19.74
CA GLY A 186 9.19 0.14 21.18
C GLY A 186 9.39 1.40 22.04
N CYS A 187 9.51 2.60 21.46
CA CYS A 187 9.51 3.83 22.25
C CYS A 187 8.08 4.25 22.63
N ASN A 188 7.84 4.47 23.93
CA ASN A 188 6.59 5.03 24.44
C ASN A 188 6.70 6.56 24.61
N ASP A 189 5.57 7.26 24.50
CA ASP A 189 5.49 8.73 24.70
C ASP A 189 5.89 9.18 26.12
N GLU A 190 5.95 8.25 27.09
CA GLU A 190 6.32 8.52 28.48
C GLU A 190 7.85 8.45 28.74
N ASP A 191 8.62 7.89 27.80
CA ASP A 191 10.09 7.74 27.89
C ASP A 191 10.81 9.05 27.50
N ASN A 192 10.61 10.12 28.28
CA ASN A 192 10.84 11.49 27.80
C ASN A 192 12.31 11.95 27.65
N ASP A 193 13.32 11.19 28.07
CA ASP A 193 14.72 11.65 27.95
C ASP A 193 15.77 10.60 27.54
N THR A 194 15.60 9.31 27.81
CA THR A 194 16.68 8.32 27.64
C THR A 194 17.02 7.98 26.19
N ASN A 195 16.10 8.24 25.25
CA ASN A 195 16.23 7.85 23.84
C ASN A 195 16.19 9.05 22.86
N ARG A 196 16.38 10.29 23.33
CA ARG A 196 16.33 11.47 22.45
C ARG A 196 17.37 11.43 21.33
N ASP A 197 18.55 10.89 21.61
CA ASP A 197 19.64 10.67 20.64
C ASP A 197 19.28 9.69 19.52
N ILE A 198 18.32 8.79 19.79
CA ILE A 198 17.78 7.82 18.84
C ILE A 198 16.55 8.39 18.11
N GLN A 199 15.74 9.19 18.81
CA GLN A 199 14.54 9.83 18.27
C GLN A 199 14.87 11.00 17.32
N CYS A 200 16.00 11.69 17.53
CA CYS A 200 16.45 12.78 16.66
C CYS A 200 17.94 12.64 16.34
N LEU A 201 18.23 12.16 15.14
CA LEU A 201 19.58 11.96 14.63
C LEU A 201 20.20 13.29 14.18
N PRO A 202 21.51 13.48 14.36
CA PRO A 202 22.17 14.76 14.07
C PRO A 202 22.28 15.06 12.57
N ALA A 203 22.43 16.34 12.24
CA ALA A 203 22.49 16.82 10.84
C ALA A 203 23.67 16.25 10.03
N ASN A 204 24.74 15.85 10.72
CA ASN A 204 25.97 15.31 10.13
C ASN A 204 25.96 13.78 9.97
N ILE A 205 24.78 13.15 9.98
CA ILE A 205 24.63 11.74 9.62
C ILE A 205 25.31 11.46 8.27
N PHE A 206 25.99 10.33 8.18
CA PHE A 206 26.88 9.95 7.08
C PHE A 206 28.02 10.94 6.80
N ARG A 207 28.46 11.69 7.82
CA ARG A 207 29.38 12.83 7.70
C ARG A 207 28.90 13.91 6.72
N GLY A 208 27.61 13.96 6.43
CA GLY A 208 27.03 14.82 5.39
C GLY A 208 27.41 14.41 3.96
N VAL A 209 28.02 13.23 3.77
CA VAL A 209 28.43 12.70 2.47
C VAL A 209 27.48 11.57 2.07
N THR A 210 26.48 11.92 1.28
CA THR A 210 25.60 10.96 0.61
C THR A 210 25.57 11.26 -0.88
N ALA A 211 25.15 10.28 -1.70
CA ALA A 211 24.62 10.61 -3.02
C ALA A 211 23.41 11.57 -2.85
N PRO A 212 22.95 12.22 -3.93
CA PRO A 212 21.64 12.89 -3.93
C PRO A 212 20.55 11.90 -3.53
N LEU A 213 20.13 11.99 -2.25
CA LEU A 213 19.14 11.08 -1.69
C LEU A 213 17.81 11.36 -2.37
N ARG A 214 17.18 10.31 -2.91
CA ARG A 214 15.94 10.43 -3.67
C ARG A 214 14.73 10.10 -2.83
N ARG A 215 14.85 9.11 -1.93
CA ARG A 215 13.76 8.64 -1.08
C ARG A 215 14.20 8.60 0.37
N LEU A 216 13.43 9.24 1.22
CA LEU A 216 13.62 9.22 2.67
C LEU A 216 12.30 8.87 3.35
N THR A 217 12.32 7.81 4.15
CA THR A 217 11.20 7.38 4.99
C THR A 217 11.66 7.34 6.44
N LEU A 218 11.02 8.12 7.30
CA LEU A 218 11.30 8.18 8.72
C LEU A 218 10.02 7.85 9.50
N SER A 219 10.13 6.95 10.46
CA SER A 219 9.01 6.56 11.32
C SER A 219 9.50 6.50 12.76
N ARG A 220 8.81 7.23 13.65
CA ARG A 220 9.15 7.35 15.08
C ARG A 220 10.58 7.86 15.33
N CYS A 221 11.18 8.53 14.36
CA CYS A 221 12.46 9.21 14.48
C CYS A 221 12.55 10.34 13.45
N LEU A 222 13.48 11.26 13.67
CA LEU A 222 13.83 12.33 12.76
C LEU A 222 15.32 12.42 12.54
N ILE A 223 15.69 13.08 11.45
CA ILE A 223 17.04 13.61 11.24
C ILE A 223 16.89 15.13 11.30
N ASP A 224 17.82 15.82 11.96
CA ASP A 224 17.85 17.28 11.99
C ASP A 224 17.67 17.86 10.57
N PHE A 225 16.69 18.74 10.40
CA PHE A 225 16.33 19.37 9.12
C PHE A 225 17.46 20.17 8.47
N LYS A 226 18.53 20.48 9.22
CA LYS A 226 19.76 21.07 8.68
C LYS A 226 20.62 20.08 7.89
N ALA A 227 20.29 18.79 7.91
CA ALA A 227 21.05 17.77 7.20
C ALA A 227 21.03 18.00 5.67
N PRO A 228 22.17 17.88 4.98
CA PRO A 228 22.25 18.12 3.54
C PRO A 228 21.48 17.09 2.70
N LEU A 229 21.15 15.92 3.27
CA LEU A 229 20.44 14.82 2.61
C LEU A 229 19.02 15.18 2.14
N TYR A 230 18.45 16.27 2.66
CA TYR A 230 17.09 16.71 2.33
C TYR A 230 16.98 17.42 0.97
N ARG A 231 18.06 17.95 0.40
CA ARG A 231 18.03 18.91 -0.74
C ARG A 231 17.51 18.36 -2.08
N HIS A 232 17.67 17.06 -2.34
CA HIS A 232 17.38 16.46 -3.65
C HIS A 232 16.29 15.38 -3.59
N LEU A 233 15.47 15.42 -2.53
CA LEU A 233 14.45 14.42 -2.31
C LEU A 233 13.34 14.50 -3.35
N THR A 234 13.00 13.33 -3.90
CA THR A 234 11.85 13.11 -4.78
C THR A 234 10.66 12.50 -4.02
N SER A 235 10.94 11.80 -2.91
CA SER A 235 9.93 11.23 -2.02
C SER A 235 10.35 11.42 -0.56
N LEU A 236 9.47 12.03 0.23
CA LEU A 236 9.63 12.20 1.67
C LEU A 236 8.43 11.59 2.39
N SER A 237 8.67 10.68 3.33
CA SER A 237 7.65 10.11 4.21
C SER A 237 8.12 10.26 5.66
N ILE A 238 7.33 10.93 6.50
CA ILE A 238 7.61 11.11 7.93
C ILE A 238 6.36 10.71 8.70
N SER A 239 6.51 9.81 9.69
CA SER A 239 5.35 9.25 10.40
C SER A 239 5.59 9.01 11.89
N GLN A 240 4.51 9.15 12.67
CA GLN A 240 4.41 8.82 14.09
C GLN A 240 5.56 9.43 14.91
N ILE A 241 5.83 10.73 14.73
CA ILE A 241 6.89 11.42 15.46
C ILE A 241 6.44 11.71 16.88
N PHE A 242 7.32 11.45 17.85
CA PHE A 242 7.08 11.73 19.26
C PHE A 242 6.86 13.22 19.49
N ARG A 243 5.89 13.57 20.34
CA ARG A 243 5.50 14.97 20.57
C ARG A 243 6.66 15.87 21.01
N VAL A 244 7.61 15.32 21.78
CA VAL A 244 8.76 16.04 22.32
C VAL A 244 9.72 16.54 21.24
N VAL A 245 9.85 15.79 20.14
CA VAL A 245 10.75 16.10 19.02
C VAL A 245 9.99 16.50 17.74
N ALA A 246 8.66 16.54 17.81
CA ALA A 246 7.81 16.86 16.67
C ALA A 246 8.08 18.30 16.17
N PRO A 247 8.42 18.51 14.90
CA PRO A 247 8.64 19.83 14.34
C PRO A 247 7.32 20.60 14.23
N SER A 248 7.42 21.92 14.27
CA SER A 248 6.27 22.78 13.97
C SER A 248 5.92 22.74 12.49
N VAL A 249 4.71 23.20 12.14
CA VAL A 249 4.30 23.40 10.74
C VAL A 249 5.29 24.32 10.00
N SER A 250 5.79 25.37 10.66
CA SER A 250 6.75 26.31 10.06
C SER A 250 8.08 25.64 9.71
N ASP A 251 8.57 24.74 10.58
CA ASP A 251 9.82 24.00 10.34
C ASP A 251 9.71 23.13 9.09
N PHE A 252 8.58 22.43 8.92
CA PHE A 252 8.30 21.64 7.72
C PHE A 252 8.23 22.51 6.47
N LEU A 253 7.57 23.66 6.53
CA LEU A 253 7.46 24.55 5.36
C LEU A 253 8.84 25.10 4.97
N HIS A 254 9.67 25.50 5.93
CA HIS A 254 11.05 25.93 5.64
C HIS A 254 11.90 24.80 5.04
N LEU A 255 11.72 23.56 5.50
CA LEU A 255 12.40 22.40 4.95
C LEU A 255 11.99 22.15 3.49
N LEU A 256 10.68 22.16 3.20
CA LEU A 256 10.12 21.84 1.88
C LEU A 256 10.47 22.87 0.80
N ARG A 257 10.75 24.13 1.17
CA ARG A 257 11.24 25.16 0.22
C ARG A 257 12.51 24.75 -0.51
N ASN A 258 13.34 23.93 0.13
CA ASN A 258 14.60 23.46 -0.43
C ASN A 258 14.43 22.14 -1.21
N MET A 259 13.19 21.75 -1.57
CA MET A 259 12.87 20.48 -2.25
C MET A 259 11.95 20.65 -3.48
N PRO A 260 12.38 21.41 -4.51
CA PRO A 260 11.53 21.68 -5.67
C PRO A 260 11.23 20.43 -6.53
N ASP A 261 12.06 19.39 -6.44
CA ASP A 261 11.93 18.14 -7.19
C ASP A 261 11.02 17.10 -6.51
N LEU A 262 10.38 17.46 -5.40
CA LEU A 262 9.55 16.54 -4.63
C LEU A 262 8.32 16.12 -5.44
N THR A 263 8.15 14.81 -5.60
CA THR A 263 7.02 14.19 -6.30
C THR A 263 6.02 13.54 -5.35
N SER A 264 6.49 13.05 -4.20
CA SER A 264 5.67 12.38 -3.19
C SER A 264 5.99 12.92 -1.79
N LEU A 265 4.97 13.39 -1.07
CA LEU A 265 5.07 13.84 0.31
C LEU A 265 4.04 13.10 1.16
N ALA A 266 4.49 12.46 2.23
CA ALA A 266 3.64 11.81 3.22
C ALA A 266 4.01 12.26 4.64
N LEU A 267 3.10 12.92 5.33
CA LEU A 267 3.26 13.33 6.73
C LEU A 267 2.14 12.72 7.56
N THR A 268 2.45 11.84 8.51
CA THR A 268 1.44 11.15 9.34
C THR A 268 1.74 11.32 10.81
N SER A 269 1.01 12.17 11.52
CA SER A 269 1.33 12.54 12.91
C SER A 269 2.78 13.00 13.07
N ALA A 270 3.13 14.00 12.27
CA ALA A 270 4.48 14.56 12.23
C ALA A 270 4.59 15.94 12.91
N PHE A 271 3.46 16.64 13.12
CA PHE A 271 3.44 18.01 13.64
C PHE A 271 3.41 18.06 15.17
N SER A 272 4.06 19.06 15.76
CA SER A 272 3.81 19.47 17.14
C SER A 272 2.54 20.30 17.28
N LEU A 273 1.94 20.24 18.47
CA LEU A 273 0.83 21.09 18.90
C LEU A 273 1.38 22.48 19.25
N SER A 274 1.78 23.27 18.26
CA SER A 274 2.29 24.63 18.47
C SER A 274 1.56 25.63 17.59
N THR A 275 1.20 26.78 18.17
CA THR A 275 0.68 27.92 17.43
C THR A 275 1.83 28.61 16.70
N ILE A 276 1.61 28.88 15.42
CA ILE A 276 2.63 29.52 14.57
C ILE A 276 2.94 30.92 15.08
N THR A 277 4.23 31.19 15.24
CA THR A 277 4.76 32.50 15.56
C THR A 277 5.53 33.03 14.34
N GLY A 278 4.87 33.85 13.51
CA GLY A 278 5.53 34.55 12.40
C GLY A 278 4.76 34.57 11.08
N ARG A 279 5.28 35.35 10.11
CA ARG A 279 4.81 35.34 8.72
C ARG A 279 5.39 34.14 8.00
N ILE A 280 4.52 33.28 7.50
CA ILE A 280 4.91 32.15 6.67
C ILE A 280 4.69 32.52 5.22
N GLU A 281 5.74 32.37 4.42
CA GLU A 281 5.65 32.52 2.96
C GLU A 281 5.29 31.18 2.34
N ASP A 282 4.60 31.23 1.21
CA ASP A 282 4.11 30.06 0.52
C ASP A 282 5.25 29.23 -0.10
N VAL A 283 5.03 27.93 -0.20
CA VAL A 283 5.99 26.94 -0.69
C VAL A 283 5.47 26.36 -2.00
N HIS A 284 6.25 26.53 -3.06
CA HIS A 284 5.94 26.02 -4.39
C HIS A 284 6.57 24.64 -4.60
N LEU A 285 5.73 23.63 -4.83
CA LEU A 285 6.10 22.25 -5.11
C LEU A 285 5.58 21.83 -6.49
N PRO A 286 6.23 22.27 -7.59
CA PRO A 286 5.68 22.17 -8.95
C PRO A 286 5.55 20.73 -9.46
N ARG A 287 6.32 19.79 -8.92
CA ARG A 287 6.36 18.39 -9.35
C ARG A 287 5.59 17.44 -8.42
N LEU A 288 4.96 17.97 -7.37
CA LEU A 288 4.28 17.15 -6.37
C LEU A 288 3.05 16.50 -6.98
N SER A 289 3.09 15.17 -7.16
CA SER A 289 2.03 14.38 -7.76
C SER A 289 1.25 13.57 -6.72
N SER A 290 1.84 13.32 -5.55
CA SER A 290 1.20 12.56 -4.45
C SER A 290 1.41 13.27 -3.12
N LEU A 291 0.31 13.61 -2.44
CA LEU A 291 0.30 14.25 -1.12
C LEU A 291 -0.55 13.46 -0.15
N LYS A 292 0.05 13.02 0.97
CA LYS A 292 -0.63 12.38 2.09
C LYS A 292 -0.36 13.14 3.38
N ILE A 293 -1.42 13.53 4.07
CA ILE A 293 -1.33 14.23 5.36
C ILE A 293 -2.26 13.57 6.37
N SER A 294 -1.77 13.32 7.58
CA SER A 294 -2.57 12.90 8.71
C SER A 294 -2.17 13.64 9.99
N GLY A 295 -3.14 14.15 10.74
CA GLY A 295 -2.91 14.97 11.93
C GLY A 295 -4.21 15.52 12.52
N MET A 296 -4.13 16.56 13.37
CA MET A 296 -5.33 17.31 13.76
C MET A 296 -5.68 18.35 12.70
N SER A 297 -6.94 18.81 12.70
CA SER A 297 -7.46 19.68 11.64
C SER A 297 -6.74 21.02 11.56
N ALA A 298 -6.36 21.61 12.69
CA ALA A 298 -5.68 22.90 12.75
C ALA A 298 -4.34 22.89 12.01
N GLU A 299 -3.43 21.97 12.34
CA GLU A 299 -2.10 21.92 11.73
C GLU A 299 -2.16 21.49 10.27
N CYS A 300 -3.04 20.54 9.94
CA CYS A 300 -3.24 20.12 8.55
C CYS A 300 -3.73 21.28 7.69
N SER A 301 -4.68 22.07 8.19
CA SER A 301 -5.21 23.25 7.50
C SER A 301 -4.14 24.31 7.27
N GLN A 302 -3.42 24.63 8.33
CA GLN A 302 -2.37 25.62 8.29
C GLN A 302 -1.25 25.22 7.33
N PHE A 303 -0.77 23.98 7.43
CA PHE A 303 0.25 23.45 6.54
C PHE A 303 -0.19 23.49 5.08
N LEU A 304 -1.39 22.98 4.79
CA LEU A 304 -1.93 22.96 3.42
C LEU A 304 -2.09 24.36 2.85
N SER A 305 -2.56 25.34 3.63
CA SER A 305 -2.82 26.72 3.16
C SER A 305 -1.61 27.42 2.53
N HIS A 306 -0.39 27.00 2.91
CA HIS A 306 0.86 27.56 2.42
C HIS A 306 1.53 26.76 1.30
N LEU A 307 0.92 25.67 0.83
CA LEU A 307 1.47 24.86 -0.24
C LEU A 307 0.83 25.18 -1.60
N HIS A 308 1.66 25.22 -2.64
CA HIS A 308 1.22 25.31 -4.03
C HIS A 308 1.75 24.12 -4.84
N TYR A 309 0.84 23.26 -5.30
CA TYR A 309 1.18 22.00 -5.99
C TYR A 309 0.35 21.77 -7.27
N PRO A 310 0.69 22.43 -8.39
CA PRO A 310 -0.13 22.41 -9.60
C PRO A 310 -0.24 21.02 -10.29
N ALA A 311 0.70 20.10 -10.03
CA ALA A 311 0.77 18.79 -10.68
C ALA A 311 0.16 17.64 -9.84
N LEU A 312 -0.64 17.95 -8.83
CA LEU A 312 -1.15 16.94 -7.90
C LEU A 312 -2.10 15.96 -8.60
N SER A 313 -1.86 14.67 -8.42
CA SER A 313 -2.69 13.59 -8.99
C SER A 313 -3.34 12.72 -7.92
N ARG A 314 -2.69 12.60 -6.75
CA ARG A 314 -3.16 11.82 -5.59
C ARG A 314 -3.17 12.68 -4.34
N PHE A 315 -4.31 12.74 -3.67
CA PHE A 315 -4.49 13.48 -2.42
C PHE A 315 -5.09 12.58 -1.34
N GLU A 316 -4.42 12.46 -0.20
CA GLU A 316 -4.89 11.71 0.95
C GLU A 316 -4.84 12.59 2.21
N LEU A 317 -5.99 12.83 2.83
CA LEU A 317 -6.09 13.59 4.07
C LEU A 317 -6.77 12.75 5.16
N HIS A 318 -6.10 12.54 6.28
CA HIS A 318 -6.60 11.73 7.40
C HIS A 318 -6.60 12.54 8.70
N LEU A 319 -7.73 13.12 9.04
CA LEU A 319 -7.91 13.90 10.26
C LEU A 319 -8.18 12.96 11.44
N ARG A 320 -7.34 13.04 12.47
CA ARG A 320 -7.54 12.31 13.73
C ARG A 320 -8.64 13.00 14.53
N GLY A 321 -8.47 14.29 14.83
CA GLY A 321 -9.49 15.15 15.43
C GLY A 321 -9.88 16.31 14.51
N PHE A 322 -11.14 16.76 14.64
CA PHE A 322 -11.66 17.92 13.92
C PHE A 322 -12.43 18.84 14.87
N ASP A 323 -11.92 20.06 15.03
CA ASP A 323 -12.61 21.13 15.74
C ASP A 323 -13.28 22.09 14.72
N PRO A 324 -14.63 22.06 14.60
CA PRO A 324 -15.37 22.96 13.72
C PRO A 324 -15.32 24.43 14.14
N GLY A 325 -14.97 24.73 15.39
CA GLY A 325 -14.84 26.10 15.89
C GLY A 325 -13.57 26.80 15.42
N GLU A 326 -12.50 26.04 15.17
CA GLU A 326 -11.19 26.57 14.77
C GLU A 326 -10.96 26.52 13.25
N THR A 327 -11.57 25.56 12.56
CA THR A 327 -11.31 25.33 11.13
C THR A 327 -12.59 25.13 10.32
N GLU A 328 -12.85 26.03 9.37
CA GLU A 328 -13.90 25.81 8.39
C GLU A 328 -13.45 24.77 7.37
N PHE A 329 -14.02 23.56 7.42
CA PHE A 329 -13.63 22.46 6.54
C PHE A 329 -13.70 22.81 5.03
N ALA A 330 -14.60 23.71 4.64
CA ALA A 330 -14.69 24.20 3.28
C ALA A 330 -13.40 24.92 2.84
N SER A 331 -12.73 25.70 3.70
CA SER A 331 -11.51 26.41 3.33
C SER A 331 -10.32 25.47 3.15
N LEU A 332 -10.22 24.45 4.02
CA LEU A 332 -9.23 23.37 3.97
C LEU A 332 -9.19 22.69 2.60
N ILE A 333 -10.36 22.49 2.00
CA ILE A 333 -10.51 21.71 0.76
C ILE A 333 -10.67 22.61 -0.47
N LYS A 334 -11.42 23.71 -0.38
CA LYS A 334 -11.74 24.58 -1.51
C LYS A 334 -10.49 25.19 -2.13
N HIS A 335 -9.64 25.81 -1.32
CA HIS A 335 -8.44 26.49 -1.83
C HIS A 335 -7.51 25.49 -2.54
N GLN A 336 -7.35 24.31 -1.92
CA GLN A 336 -6.38 23.31 -2.34
C GLN A 336 -6.79 22.44 -3.51
N LEU A 337 -8.08 22.14 -3.65
CA LEU A 337 -8.58 21.31 -4.74
C LEU A 337 -9.04 22.14 -5.95
N SER A 338 -9.22 23.46 -5.81
CA SER A 338 -9.73 24.33 -6.89
C SER A 338 -8.85 24.35 -8.15
N THR A 339 -7.55 24.09 -8.03
CA THR A 339 -6.57 24.21 -9.10
C THR A 339 -6.28 22.91 -9.84
N ILE A 340 -6.88 21.78 -9.46
CA ILE A 340 -6.52 20.44 -9.94
C ILE A 340 -7.76 19.73 -10.47
N GLU A 341 -7.79 19.47 -11.78
CA GLU A 341 -8.84 18.68 -12.43
C GLU A 341 -8.25 17.82 -13.57
N PRO A 342 -8.61 16.52 -13.67
CA PRO A 342 -9.30 15.65 -12.71
C PRO A 342 -8.34 14.89 -11.75
N PHE A 343 -8.81 14.52 -10.55
CA PHE A 343 -8.06 13.68 -9.61
C PHE A 343 -7.99 12.22 -10.08
N LEU A 344 -6.81 11.60 -10.05
CA LEU A 344 -6.65 10.15 -10.22
C LEU A 344 -6.98 9.39 -8.92
N SER A 345 -6.74 10.02 -7.77
CA SER A 345 -7.08 9.47 -6.44
C SER A 345 -7.28 10.59 -5.42
N CYS A 346 -8.42 10.62 -4.73
CA CYS A 346 -8.67 11.53 -3.62
C CYS A 346 -9.31 10.77 -2.46
N THR A 347 -8.67 10.79 -1.28
CA THR A 347 -9.18 10.20 -0.05
C THR A 347 -9.19 11.25 1.07
N VAL A 348 -10.33 11.42 1.73
CA VAL A 348 -10.45 12.25 2.93
C VAL A 348 -11.12 11.42 4.03
N ARG A 349 -10.44 11.25 5.16
CA ARG A 349 -10.94 10.49 6.31
C ARG A 349 -10.93 11.34 7.57
N MET A 350 -11.96 11.16 8.39
CA MET A 350 -12.03 11.73 9.73
C MET A 350 -12.27 10.59 10.71
N LEU A 351 -11.24 10.24 11.46
CA LEU A 351 -11.19 9.00 12.27
C LEU A 351 -12.13 9.08 13.47
N ASP A 352 -12.20 10.23 14.17
CA ASP A 352 -13.13 10.45 15.29
C ASP A 352 -14.61 10.38 14.90
N LYS A 353 -14.93 10.43 13.60
CA LYS A 353 -16.30 10.51 13.08
C LYS A 353 -16.62 9.37 12.11
N TYR A 354 -15.72 8.37 11.98
CA TYR A 354 -15.72 7.32 10.95
C TYR A 354 -16.31 7.82 9.62
N PHE A 355 -15.81 8.96 9.19
CA PHE A 355 -16.18 9.57 7.92
C PHE A 355 -15.09 9.26 6.91
N GLU A 356 -15.47 8.79 5.74
CA GLU A 356 -14.56 8.51 4.63
C GLU A 356 -15.18 8.98 3.31
N PHE A 357 -14.42 9.75 2.57
CA PHE A 357 -14.63 10.01 1.16
C PHE A 357 -13.43 9.43 0.41
N SER A 358 -13.65 8.63 -0.63
CA SER A 358 -12.55 8.04 -1.39
C SER A 358 -12.95 7.81 -2.85
N THR A 359 -12.09 8.14 -3.80
CA THR A 359 -12.26 7.74 -5.21
C THR A 359 -11.66 6.36 -5.53
N ARG A 360 -11.32 5.57 -4.51
CA ARG A 360 -10.84 4.17 -4.60
C ARG A 360 -11.40 3.32 -3.44
N ARG A 361 -11.43 1.99 -3.62
CA ARG A 361 -11.85 1.06 -2.56
C ARG A 361 -10.72 0.90 -1.53
N HIS A 362 -11.06 0.90 -0.24
CA HIS A 362 -10.07 0.73 0.82
C HIS A 362 -9.53 -0.71 0.85
N GLY A 363 -8.20 -0.87 0.86
CA GLY A 363 -7.53 -2.16 1.11
C GLY A 363 -7.26 -3.01 -0.12
N ILE A 364 -7.49 -2.48 -1.33
CA ILE A 364 -7.22 -3.17 -2.60
C ILE A 364 -6.28 -2.26 -3.42
N GLU A 365 -5.03 -2.69 -3.59
CA GLU A 365 -4.01 -2.00 -4.43
C GLU A 365 -4.16 -2.32 -5.93
N ASP A 366 -5.31 -2.85 -6.35
CA ASP A 366 -5.51 -3.28 -7.72
C ASP A 366 -5.94 -2.09 -8.59
N GLU A 367 -5.08 -1.67 -9.53
CA GLU A 367 -5.33 -0.59 -10.49
C GLU A 367 -6.40 -0.96 -11.55
N THR A 368 -6.98 -2.15 -11.46
CA THR A 368 -7.83 -2.77 -12.48
C THR A 368 -9.33 -2.66 -12.21
N GLU A 369 -9.77 -2.20 -11.04
CA GLU A 369 -11.20 -1.95 -10.78
C GLU A 369 -11.68 -0.62 -11.37
N SER A 370 -12.92 -0.60 -11.89
CA SER A 370 -13.57 0.60 -12.44
C SER A 370 -13.60 1.75 -11.43
N PRO A 371 -13.49 3.02 -11.87
CA PRO A 371 -13.41 4.16 -10.96
C PRO A 371 -14.64 4.23 -10.05
N LEU A 372 -14.38 4.25 -8.74
CA LEU A 372 -15.36 4.13 -7.67
C LEU A 372 -15.32 5.38 -6.81
N LEU A 373 -16.46 6.04 -6.60
CA LEU A 373 -16.59 6.98 -5.51
C LEU A 373 -17.25 6.31 -4.30
N CYS A 374 -16.57 6.29 -3.18
CA CYS A 374 -17.06 5.82 -1.89
C CYS A 374 -17.30 7.00 -0.96
N ILE A 375 -18.50 7.08 -0.40
CA ILE A 375 -18.86 8.01 0.67
C ILE A 375 -19.40 7.18 1.83
N SER A 376 -18.64 7.12 2.91
CA SER A 376 -19.02 6.42 4.12
C SER A 376 -19.12 7.39 5.29
N CYS A 377 -20.23 7.34 6.02
CA CYS A 377 -20.38 8.07 7.28
C CYS A 377 -21.04 7.16 8.30
N SER A 378 -20.32 6.84 9.39
CA SER A 378 -20.88 6.14 10.55
C SER A 378 -20.51 6.89 11.82
N MET A 379 -21.45 7.12 12.72
CA MET A 379 -21.17 7.84 13.98
C MET A 379 -21.08 6.87 15.15
N LEU A 380 -20.04 7.02 15.98
CA LEU A 380 -20.09 6.54 17.35
C LEU A 380 -20.97 7.49 18.17
N SER A 381 -21.76 6.93 19.08
CA SER A 381 -22.86 7.57 19.82
C SER A 381 -22.49 8.71 20.78
N SER A 382 -21.26 9.24 20.73
CA SER A 382 -20.73 10.19 21.72
C SER A 382 -20.49 11.61 21.19
N VAL A 383 -20.74 11.91 19.90
CA VAL A 383 -20.47 13.26 19.35
C VAL A 383 -21.73 13.94 18.83
N SER A 384 -21.91 15.20 19.23
CA SER A 384 -23.00 16.09 18.78
C SER A 384 -23.11 16.13 17.24
N PRO A 385 -24.29 15.85 16.67
CA PRO A 385 -24.52 15.79 15.21
C PRO A 385 -24.56 17.15 14.51
N THR A 386 -24.26 18.25 15.23
CA THR A 386 -24.47 19.63 14.77
C THR A 386 -23.62 20.05 13.57
N HIS A 387 -22.45 19.43 13.34
CA HIS A 387 -21.51 19.85 12.30
C HIS A 387 -21.38 18.88 11.11
N THR A 388 -21.83 17.63 11.26
CA THR A 388 -21.73 16.59 10.22
C THR A 388 -22.39 16.99 8.89
N PRO A 389 -23.59 17.60 8.88
CA PRO A 389 -24.21 18.08 7.64
C PRO A 389 -23.36 19.08 6.85
N ARG A 390 -22.71 20.02 7.54
CA ARG A 390 -21.90 21.09 6.89
C ARG A 390 -20.61 20.53 6.29
N ILE A 391 -19.96 19.60 6.99
CA ILE A 391 -18.77 18.90 6.51
C ILE A 391 -19.11 18.08 5.27
N LEU A 392 -20.18 17.29 5.35
CA LEU A 392 -20.65 16.43 4.27
C LEU A 392 -21.06 17.26 3.04
N LEU A 393 -21.79 18.36 3.24
CA LEU A 393 -22.14 19.28 2.14
C LEU A 393 -20.88 19.89 1.49
N SER A 394 -19.88 20.27 2.28
CA SER A 394 -18.62 20.82 1.75
C SER A 394 -17.86 19.79 0.93
N LEU A 395 -17.75 18.55 1.41
CA LEU A 395 -17.11 17.46 0.68
C LEU A 395 -17.80 17.17 -0.64
N VAL A 396 -19.13 17.08 -0.62
CA VAL A 396 -19.91 16.86 -1.84
C VAL A 396 -19.73 18.04 -2.78
N ALA A 397 -19.82 19.27 -2.30
CA ALA A 397 -19.70 20.45 -3.16
C ALA A 397 -18.31 20.61 -3.81
N TYR A 398 -17.23 20.25 -3.10
CA TYR A 398 -15.87 20.46 -3.61
C TYR A 398 -15.21 19.23 -4.22
N ILE A 399 -15.51 18.02 -3.73
CA ILE A 399 -14.83 16.81 -4.22
C ILE A 399 -15.68 16.06 -5.24
N ALA A 400 -17.01 16.01 -5.06
CA ALA A 400 -17.86 15.26 -5.98
C ALA A 400 -17.69 15.74 -7.44
N PRO A 401 -17.68 17.05 -7.77
CA PRO A 401 -17.58 17.50 -9.17
C PRO A 401 -16.35 16.98 -9.89
N ARG A 402 -15.29 16.70 -9.14
CA ARG A 402 -14.00 16.21 -9.64
C ARG A 402 -13.96 14.69 -9.79
N ALA A 403 -14.93 13.98 -9.23
CA ALA A 403 -15.15 12.54 -9.36
C ALA A 403 -16.19 12.19 -10.44
N CYS A 404 -16.49 13.12 -11.36
CA CYS A 404 -17.48 12.90 -12.43
C CYS A 404 -17.13 11.74 -13.39
N HIS A 405 -15.88 11.28 -13.39
CA HIS A 405 -15.42 10.13 -14.17
C HIS A 405 -15.76 8.77 -13.52
N CYS A 406 -16.22 8.74 -12.26
CA CYS A 406 -16.57 7.51 -11.57
C CYS A 406 -17.90 6.93 -12.11
N GLU A 407 -17.86 5.69 -12.59
CA GLU A 407 -19.07 4.97 -13.04
C GLU A 407 -19.73 4.19 -11.89
N ARG A 408 -19.06 4.10 -10.73
CA ARG A 408 -19.53 3.38 -9.55
C ARG A 408 -19.62 4.33 -8.36
N LEU A 409 -20.73 4.31 -7.64
CA LEU A 409 -20.95 5.08 -6.42
C LEU A 409 -21.28 4.14 -5.27
N ALA A 410 -20.51 4.15 -4.19
CA ALA A 410 -20.79 3.44 -2.96
C ALA A 410 -21.18 4.42 -1.85
N LEU A 411 -22.33 4.22 -1.22
CA LEU A 411 -22.86 5.05 -0.14
C LEU A 411 -23.08 4.21 1.12
N THR A 412 -22.45 4.57 2.23
CA THR A 412 -22.80 4.02 3.55
C THR A 412 -23.77 4.96 4.25
N LEU A 413 -25.05 4.56 4.30
CA LEU A 413 -26.13 5.35 4.87
C LEU A 413 -26.49 4.79 6.27
N ASP A 414 -25.87 5.37 7.31
CA ASP A 414 -26.14 5.01 8.71
C ASP A 414 -27.17 5.98 9.35
N ARG A 415 -28.07 5.45 10.18
CA ARG A 415 -29.10 6.24 10.89
C ARG A 415 -28.49 7.26 11.85
N ASN A 416 -27.35 6.92 12.45
CA ASN A 416 -26.68 7.77 13.43
C ASN A 416 -25.84 8.89 12.78
N ALA A 417 -25.63 8.84 11.46
CA ALA A 417 -24.74 9.76 10.74
C ALA A 417 -25.32 11.16 10.52
N GLY A 418 -26.62 11.38 10.74
CA GLY A 418 -27.23 12.71 10.58
C GLY A 418 -27.11 13.26 9.16
N TRP A 419 -27.35 12.40 8.14
CA TRP A 419 -27.37 12.82 6.74
C TRP A 419 -28.39 13.94 6.53
N PRO A 420 -27.99 15.14 6.05
CA PRO A 420 -28.94 16.20 5.73
C PRO A 420 -29.75 15.82 4.49
N ALA A 421 -31.08 15.87 4.62
CA ALA A 421 -31.98 15.10 3.76
C ALA A 421 -32.24 15.65 2.36
N GLU A 422 -31.86 16.89 2.01
CA GLU A 422 -32.26 17.47 0.71
C GLU A 422 -31.12 18.16 -0.05
N THR A 423 -30.42 19.10 0.58
CA THR A 423 -29.35 19.88 -0.06
C THR A 423 -28.13 19.03 -0.44
N THR A 424 -27.75 18.08 0.41
CA THR A 424 -26.67 17.13 0.13
C THR A 424 -27.03 16.20 -1.02
N PHE A 425 -28.24 15.65 -1.03
CA PHE A 425 -28.66 14.77 -2.12
C PHE A 425 -28.75 15.55 -3.44
N LYS A 426 -29.17 16.83 -3.44
CA LYS A 426 -29.13 17.72 -4.62
C LYS A 426 -27.73 17.87 -5.20
N CYS A 427 -26.74 18.13 -4.34
CA CYS A 427 -25.35 18.27 -4.77
C CYS A 427 -24.75 16.93 -5.24
N LEU A 428 -25.10 15.81 -4.58
CA LEU A 428 -24.67 14.48 -5.01
C LEU A 428 -25.24 14.15 -6.40
N THR A 429 -26.55 14.28 -6.60
CA THR A 429 -27.23 13.78 -7.80
C THR A 429 -26.86 14.54 -9.08
N ARG A 430 -26.59 15.85 -8.98
CA ARG A 430 -26.07 16.66 -10.10
C ARG A 430 -24.70 16.21 -10.60
N THR A 431 -23.95 15.55 -9.73
CA THR A 431 -22.54 15.25 -9.94
C THR A 431 -22.29 13.83 -10.47
N PHE A 432 -23.30 12.96 -10.37
CA PHE A 432 -23.20 11.52 -10.67
C PHE A 432 -24.00 11.09 -11.89
N SER A 433 -24.19 11.98 -12.89
CA SER A 433 -24.91 11.61 -14.10
C SER A 433 -24.26 10.43 -14.85
N SER A 434 -22.95 10.22 -14.71
CA SER A 434 -22.15 9.15 -15.30
C SER A 434 -22.24 7.80 -14.56
N VAL A 435 -22.84 7.75 -13.36
CA VAL A 435 -22.86 6.54 -12.53
C VAL A 435 -23.75 5.48 -13.17
N LYS A 436 -23.16 4.29 -13.40
CA LYS A 436 -23.82 3.07 -13.91
C LYS A 436 -24.13 2.06 -12.81
N ARG A 437 -23.39 2.08 -11.70
CA ARG A 437 -23.59 1.18 -10.55
C ARG A 437 -23.64 1.93 -9.23
N LEU A 438 -24.67 1.65 -8.43
CA LEU A 438 -24.86 2.19 -7.08
C LEU A 438 -24.78 1.07 -6.05
N ASP A 439 -23.85 1.18 -5.09
CA ASP A 439 -23.67 0.24 -4.00
C ASP A 439 -24.13 0.91 -2.68
N ILE A 440 -25.23 0.45 -2.07
CA ILE A 440 -25.74 0.96 -0.79
C ILE A 440 -25.34 0.01 0.34
N MET A 441 -24.57 0.54 1.29
CA MET A 441 -24.02 -0.20 2.42
C MET A 441 -24.77 0.16 3.71
N GLY A 442 -25.38 -0.85 4.34
CA GLY A 442 -26.08 -0.73 5.61
C GLY A 442 -25.31 -1.25 6.81
N THR A 443 -25.62 -0.73 8.00
CA THR A 443 -25.20 -1.33 9.26
C THR A 443 -26.12 -2.51 9.61
N LYS A 444 -25.52 -3.68 9.93
CA LYS A 444 -26.20 -4.99 10.08
C LYS A 444 -27.29 -5.08 11.17
N ARG A 445 -27.70 -3.99 11.83
CA ARG A 445 -28.40 -4.03 13.11
C ARG A 445 -29.86 -3.55 13.12
N MET A 446 -30.45 -3.05 12.04
CA MET A 446 -31.84 -2.54 12.10
C MET A 446 -32.68 -2.84 10.85
N GLN A 447 -33.91 -3.29 11.09
CA GLN A 447 -34.90 -3.69 10.07
C GLN A 447 -35.48 -2.50 9.28
N SER A 448 -35.19 -1.25 9.63
CA SER A 448 -35.54 -0.05 8.84
C SER A 448 -34.43 1.00 8.92
N CYS A 449 -33.93 1.44 7.76
CA CYS A 449 -32.96 2.53 7.67
C CYS A 449 -33.62 3.72 6.98
N GLN A 450 -34.20 4.63 7.78
CA GLN A 450 -34.85 5.84 7.30
C GLN A 450 -33.99 6.66 6.30
N PRO A 451 -32.66 6.84 6.47
CA PRO A 451 -31.82 7.52 5.48
C PRO A 451 -31.79 6.88 4.08
N VAL A 452 -31.91 5.56 3.99
CA VAL A 452 -31.95 4.84 2.70
C VAL A 452 -33.27 5.14 2.00
N ASP A 453 -34.38 5.10 2.74
CA ASP A 453 -35.70 5.44 2.18
C ASP A 453 -35.78 6.92 1.79
N ASP A 454 -35.23 7.82 2.60
CA ASP A 454 -35.18 9.26 2.31
C ASP A 454 -34.39 9.54 1.03
N PHE A 455 -33.24 8.86 0.85
CA PHE A 455 -32.46 8.94 -0.38
C PHE A 455 -33.25 8.47 -1.60
N PHE A 456 -33.90 7.29 -1.54
CA PHE A 456 -34.71 6.77 -2.65
C PHE A 456 -35.91 7.67 -2.97
N ARG A 457 -36.60 8.20 -1.96
CA ARG A 457 -37.68 9.17 -2.18
C ARG A 457 -37.17 10.43 -2.87
N TYR A 458 -36.03 10.97 -2.43
CA TYR A 458 -35.43 12.15 -3.03
C TYR A 458 -35.11 11.94 -4.52
N ILE A 459 -34.40 10.87 -4.87
CA ILE A 459 -34.02 10.61 -6.28
C ILE A 459 -35.21 10.22 -7.17
N SER A 460 -36.37 9.93 -6.57
CA SER A 460 -37.63 9.67 -7.28
C SER A 460 -38.45 10.93 -7.53
N THR A 461 -38.07 12.08 -6.96
CA THR A 461 -38.76 13.37 -7.21
C THR A 461 -38.20 14.08 -8.44
N PRO A 462 -39.04 14.57 -9.38
CA PRO A 462 -38.57 15.37 -10.51
C PRO A 462 -37.94 16.69 -10.04
N GLU A 463 -36.85 17.16 -10.68
CA GLU A 463 -36.21 18.45 -10.32
C GLU A 463 -37.21 19.64 -10.30
N SER A 464 -38.30 19.59 -11.09
CA SER A 464 -39.33 20.64 -11.17
C SER A 464 -40.30 20.70 -9.98
N GLU A 465 -40.34 19.69 -9.11
CA GLU A 465 -41.24 19.60 -7.96
C GLU A 465 -40.51 19.74 -6.60
N GLN A 466 -39.22 20.10 -6.63
CA GLN A 466 -38.44 20.34 -5.42
C GLN A 466 -38.85 21.68 -4.76
N PRO A 467 -39.07 21.74 -3.43
CA PRO A 467 -39.71 22.84 -2.71
C PRO A 467 -39.00 24.22 -2.73
N HIS A 468 -37.90 24.39 -3.46
CA HIS A 468 -37.11 25.62 -3.47
C HIS A 468 -36.94 26.32 -4.84
N ASP A 469 -37.34 25.72 -5.97
CA ASP A 469 -37.24 26.35 -7.31
C ASP A 469 -38.61 26.88 -7.81
N ALA A 470 -39.43 27.42 -6.91
CA ALA A 470 -40.78 27.92 -7.20
C ALA A 470 -40.85 29.23 -8.03
N THR A 471 -39.72 29.76 -8.53
CA THR A 471 -39.67 31.04 -9.25
C THR A 471 -39.57 30.93 -10.77
N SER A 472 -39.44 29.72 -11.33
CA SER A 472 -39.47 29.53 -12.79
C SER A 472 -40.67 28.68 -13.20
N ARG A 473 -41.85 29.30 -13.30
CA ARG A 473 -43.02 28.72 -13.98
C ARG A 473 -42.81 28.81 -15.49
N ASP A 474 -41.97 27.93 -16.02
CA ASP A 474 -41.94 27.64 -17.45
C ASP A 474 -42.05 26.11 -17.63
N SER A 475 -43.28 25.67 -17.93
CA SER A 475 -43.74 24.28 -17.83
C SER A 475 -43.40 23.43 -19.06
N THR A 476 -42.25 23.65 -19.70
CA THR A 476 -41.86 22.93 -20.93
C THR A 476 -40.45 22.32 -20.89
N ALA A 477 -39.71 22.45 -19.77
CA ALA A 477 -38.43 21.77 -19.61
C ALA A 477 -38.63 20.26 -19.36
N PRO A 478 -37.89 19.36 -20.04
CA PRO A 478 -38.02 17.92 -19.84
C PRO A 478 -37.69 17.56 -18.38
N LYS A 479 -38.56 16.74 -17.75
CA LYS A 479 -38.36 16.18 -16.41
C LYS A 479 -37.00 15.49 -16.36
N ARG A 480 -36.00 16.11 -15.71
CA ARG A 480 -34.67 15.52 -15.56
C ARG A 480 -34.72 14.42 -14.50
N VAL A 481 -34.48 13.18 -14.93
CA VAL A 481 -34.34 12.02 -14.03
C VAL A 481 -32.94 12.05 -13.42
N LEU A 482 -32.87 11.95 -12.09
CA LEU A 482 -31.59 11.87 -11.37
C LEU A 482 -30.94 10.49 -11.59
N LEU A 483 -29.61 10.47 -11.75
CA LEU A 483 -28.83 9.27 -12.10
C LEU A 483 -29.33 8.58 -13.39
N PRO A 484 -29.36 9.26 -14.54
CA PRO A 484 -29.96 8.73 -15.77
C PRO A 484 -29.31 7.43 -16.25
N ASN A 485 -27.99 7.29 -16.09
CA ASN A 485 -27.22 6.13 -16.56
C ASN A 485 -27.18 4.94 -15.60
N LEU A 486 -27.88 5.00 -14.46
CA LEU A 486 -27.86 3.92 -13.46
C LEU A 486 -28.51 2.64 -14.00
N GLN A 487 -27.72 1.56 -14.05
CA GLN A 487 -28.12 0.25 -14.54
C GLN A 487 -28.08 -0.84 -13.46
N ASN A 488 -27.18 -0.72 -12.49
CA ASN A 488 -26.89 -1.77 -11.51
C ASN A 488 -27.01 -1.23 -10.08
N LEU A 489 -27.65 -2.00 -9.19
CA LEU A 489 -27.81 -1.66 -7.78
C LEU A 489 -27.30 -2.81 -6.91
N TYR A 490 -26.46 -2.52 -5.91
CA TYR A 490 -26.05 -3.46 -4.88
C TYR A 490 -26.53 -2.99 -3.51
N MET A 491 -27.04 -3.90 -2.68
CA MET A 491 -27.52 -3.59 -1.33
C MET A 491 -27.00 -4.58 -0.29
N ASN A 492 -26.37 -4.06 0.77
CA ASN A 492 -25.82 -4.83 1.89
C ASN A 492 -26.69 -4.65 3.15
N GLY A 493 -27.74 -5.47 3.28
CA GLY A 493 -28.39 -5.77 4.56
C GLY A 493 -29.41 -4.76 5.10
N HIS A 494 -30.48 -4.48 4.35
CA HIS A 494 -31.61 -3.66 4.83
C HIS A 494 -32.91 -4.48 4.83
N GLY A 495 -33.92 -4.08 5.61
CA GLY A 495 -35.29 -4.62 5.53
C GLY A 495 -36.00 -4.21 4.24
N THR A 496 -37.28 -4.57 4.10
CA THR A 496 -38.11 -4.17 2.96
C THR A 496 -38.25 -2.64 2.91
N SER A 497 -37.93 -2.03 1.77
CA SER A 497 -38.02 -0.58 1.56
C SER A 497 -39.10 -0.29 0.52
N GLY A 498 -40.22 0.30 0.95
CA GLY A 498 -41.27 0.77 0.03
C GLY A 498 -40.76 1.87 -0.90
N ALA A 499 -39.82 2.70 -0.42
CA ALA A 499 -39.21 3.76 -1.21
C ALA A 499 -38.36 3.22 -2.37
N LEU A 500 -37.67 2.09 -2.19
CA LEU A 500 -36.98 1.40 -3.28
C LEU A 500 -37.95 0.96 -4.38
N ILE A 501 -39.10 0.38 -4.00
CA ILE A 501 -40.12 -0.04 -4.98
C ILE A 501 -40.62 1.17 -5.79
N SER A 502 -41.00 2.25 -5.11
CA SER A 502 -41.45 3.48 -5.78
C SER A 502 -40.38 4.08 -6.70
N PHE A 503 -39.10 4.00 -6.31
CA PHE A 503 -37.98 4.42 -7.15
C PHE A 503 -37.86 3.57 -8.44
N LEU A 504 -37.95 2.25 -8.31
CA LEU A 504 -37.88 1.34 -9.45
C LEU A 504 -39.07 1.55 -10.41
N GLU A 505 -40.28 1.73 -9.87
CA GLU A 505 -41.48 2.06 -10.64
C GLU A 505 -41.33 3.38 -11.39
N TYR A 506 -40.88 4.44 -10.70
CA TYR A 506 -40.64 5.75 -11.30
C TYR A 506 -39.64 5.67 -12.47
N ARG A 507 -38.50 5.01 -12.27
CA ARG A 507 -37.48 4.83 -13.32
C ARG A 507 -37.98 4.04 -14.51
N ARG A 508 -38.72 2.96 -14.26
CA ARG A 508 -39.35 2.15 -15.32
C ARG A 508 -40.34 2.99 -16.14
N ASN A 509 -41.17 3.80 -15.48
CA ASN A 509 -42.12 4.71 -16.15
C ASN A 509 -41.41 5.77 -16.99
N CYS A 510 -40.18 6.15 -16.63
CA CYS A 510 -39.34 7.06 -17.39
C CYS A 510 -38.52 6.37 -18.51
N GLY A 511 -38.67 5.05 -18.71
CA GLY A 511 -37.90 4.29 -19.71
C GLY A 511 -36.45 3.98 -19.32
N LEU A 512 -36.09 4.14 -18.04
CA LEU A 512 -34.74 3.98 -17.49
C LEU A 512 -34.68 2.85 -16.44
N ALA A 513 -35.28 1.70 -16.77
CA ALA A 513 -35.37 0.56 -15.86
C ALA A 513 -33.98 0.07 -15.40
N ILE A 514 -33.89 -0.36 -14.14
CA ILE A 514 -32.67 -0.95 -13.60
C ILE A 514 -32.49 -2.37 -14.18
N GLU A 515 -31.29 -2.66 -14.66
CA GLU A 515 -30.96 -3.94 -15.28
C GLU A 515 -30.75 -5.01 -14.21
N THR A 516 -29.84 -4.76 -13.25
CA THR A 516 -29.50 -5.76 -12.23
C THR A 516 -29.59 -5.21 -10.81
N ILE A 517 -30.11 -6.03 -9.90
CA ILE A 517 -30.08 -5.77 -8.46
C ILE A 517 -29.42 -6.95 -7.73
N GLU A 518 -28.39 -6.67 -6.94
CA GLU A 518 -27.63 -7.63 -6.16
C GLU A 518 -27.87 -7.41 -4.65
N PHE A 519 -28.26 -8.46 -3.93
CA PHE A 519 -28.40 -8.44 -2.47
C PHE A 519 -27.34 -9.31 -1.79
N ARG A 520 -26.86 -8.89 -0.61
CA ARG A 520 -26.02 -9.75 0.25
C ARG A 520 -26.84 -10.88 0.89
N LYS A 521 -26.23 -12.05 1.08
CA LYS A 521 -26.78 -13.20 1.83
C LYS A 521 -27.37 -12.78 3.20
N GLY A 522 -28.57 -13.30 3.52
CA GLY A 522 -29.30 -13.03 4.77
C GLY A 522 -30.54 -12.14 4.61
N PHE A 523 -30.85 -11.72 3.39
CA PHE A 523 -32.07 -11.01 3.03
C PHE A 523 -33.04 -11.97 2.31
N GLU A 524 -34.12 -12.38 2.99
CA GLU A 524 -34.98 -13.49 2.55
C GLU A 524 -36.48 -13.17 2.71
N ASP A 525 -36.93 -11.93 2.46
CA ASP A 525 -38.37 -11.68 2.31
C ASP A 525 -38.82 -12.05 0.89
N PRO A 526 -39.55 -13.17 0.69
CA PRO A 526 -39.91 -13.64 -0.64
C PRO A 526 -40.91 -12.71 -1.35
N SER A 527 -41.79 -12.05 -0.59
CA SER A 527 -42.82 -11.16 -1.13
C SER A 527 -42.22 -9.89 -1.72
N PHE A 528 -41.21 -9.35 -1.05
CA PHE A 528 -40.48 -8.18 -1.49
C PHE A 528 -39.58 -8.48 -2.69
N ILE A 529 -38.84 -9.60 -2.67
CA ILE A 529 -38.01 -10.02 -3.81
C ILE A 529 -38.88 -10.25 -5.05
N GLN A 530 -40.06 -10.85 -4.90
CA GLN A 530 -41.00 -11.03 -6.00
C GLN A 530 -41.48 -9.69 -6.59
N SER A 531 -41.73 -8.71 -5.72
CA SER A 531 -42.11 -7.35 -6.13
C SER A 531 -40.97 -6.64 -6.89
N ILE A 532 -39.72 -6.87 -6.52
CA ILE A 532 -38.56 -6.30 -7.24
C ILE A 532 -38.31 -7.00 -8.57
N LYS A 533 -38.47 -8.33 -8.64
CA LYS A 533 -38.30 -9.12 -9.88
C LYS A 533 -39.24 -8.68 -10.99
N SER A 534 -40.42 -8.15 -10.66
CA SER A 534 -41.35 -7.63 -11.67
C SER A 534 -40.95 -6.26 -12.23
N LEU A 535 -39.99 -5.58 -11.61
CA LEU A 535 -39.58 -4.20 -11.90
C LEU A 535 -38.17 -4.06 -12.52
N CYS A 536 -37.36 -5.13 -12.53
CA CYS A 536 -35.97 -5.13 -13.04
C CYS A 536 -35.69 -6.34 -13.94
N ILE A 537 -34.59 -6.34 -14.70
CA ILE A 537 -34.25 -7.45 -15.62
C ILE A 537 -33.73 -8.68 -14.86
N SER A 538 -32.87 -8.48 -13.87
CA SER A 538 -32.28 -9.56 -13.07
C SER A 538 -32.13 -9.20 -11.60
N VAL A 539 -32.37 -10.18 -10.72
CA VAL A 539 -32.18 -10.07 -9.27
C VAL A 539 -31.30 -11.22 -8.80
N THR A 540 -30.16 -10.92 -8.19
CA THR A 540 -29.18 -11.91 -7.72
C THR A 540 -28.98 -11.79 -6.21
N ILE A 541 -28.93 -12.93 -5.50
CA ILE A 541 -28.58 -12.99 -4.08
C ILE A 541 -27.20 -13.63 -3.97
N LEU A 542 -26.21 -12.88 -3.50
CA LEU A 542 -24.82 -13.34 -3.48
C LEU A 542 -24.57 -14.38 -2.38
N GLY A 543 -23.95 -15.51 -2.74
CA GLY A 543 -23.43 -16.52 -1.81
C GLY A 543 -22.22 -16.03 -1.00
N ARG A 544 -21.82 -16.79 0.03
CA ARG A 544 -20.88 -16.36 1.09
C ARG A 544 -19.48 -15.94 0.59
N ASP A 545 -19.11 -16.25 -0.65
CA ASP A 545 -17.73 -16.13 -1.14
C ASP A 545 -17.51 -15.04 -2.21
N ALA A 546 -18.53 -14.28 -2.62
CA ALA A 546 -18.36 -13.32 -3.73
C ALA A 546 -17.83 -11.93 -3.31
N ASN A 547 -17.72 -11.63 -2.00
CA ASN A 547 -17.22 -10.35 -1.50
C ASN A 547 -16.17 -10.50 -0.39
N ALA A 548 -15.59 -11.68 -0.27
CA ALA A 548 -14.35 -11.90 0.44
C ALA A 548 -13.33 -12.38 -0.60
N VAL A 549 -12.62 -11.44 -1.23
CA VAL A 549 -11.26 -11.75 -1.70
C VAL A 549 -10.45 -11.89 -0.43
N VAL A 550 -10.59 -13.07 0.18
CA VAL A 550 -9.66 -13.59 1.17
C VAL A 550 -8.34 -13.69 0.40
N ALA A 551 -7.32 -13.02 0.94
CA ALA A 551 -5.92 -13.31 0.64
C ALA A 551 -5.77 -14.82 0.40
N PRO A 552 -5.01 -15.29 -0.60
CA PRO A 552 -4.93 -16.71 -0.89
C PRO A 552 -4.60 -17.45 0.41
N ASN A 553 -5.58 -18.22 0.91
CA ASN A 553 -5.35 -19.24 1.91
C ASN A 553 -4.42 -20.23 1.23
N LEU A 554 -3.13 -20.09 1.49
CA LEU A 554 -2.13 -21.13 1.32
C LEU A 554 -2.56 -22.28 2.25
N GLN A 555 -3.50 -23.08 1.77
CA GLN A 555 -3.60 -24.44 2.24
C GLN A 555 -2.25 -25.08 1.97
N GLN A 556 -1.62 -25.55 3.05
CA GLN A 556 -0.48 -26.43 3.05
C GLN A 556 -0.77 -27.61 2.12
N GLY A 557 -0.38 -27.46 0.86
CA GLY A 557 -0.23 -28.55 -0.08
C GLY A 557 0.97 -29.36 0.38
N SER A 558 0.68 -30.58 0.82
CA SER A 558 1.62 -31.68 1.04
C SER A 558 2.92 -31.52 0.24
N THR A 559 4.01 -31.23 0.96
CA THR A 559 5.38 -31.37 0.45
C THR A 559 5.70 -32.85 0.37
N ALA A 560 5.24 -33.48 -0.71
CA ALA A 560 5.80 -34.71 -1.23
C ALA A 560 6.10 -34.46 -2.71
N PHE A 561 7.15 -35.10 -3.24
CA PHE A 561 7.80 -34.90 -4.55
C PHE A 561 8.80 -33.72 -4.55
N PHE A 562 10.12 -33.89 -4.68
CA PHE A 562 10.92 -34.93 -5.31
C PHE A 562 12.14 -35.33 -4.45
N SER A 563 12.22 -36.59 -4.02
CA SER A 563 13.50 -37.21 -3.61
C SER A 563 14.20 -37.74 -4.86
N TYR A 564 15.08 -36.95 -5.45
CA TYR A 564 16.10 -37.46 -6.37
C TYR A 564 17.45 -37.29 -5.68
N GLY A 565 17.93 -38.38 -5.08
CA GLY A 565 19.33 -38.53 -4.70
C GLY A 565 20.15 -38.66 -5.98
N ALA A 566 20.65 -37.53 -6.47
CA ALA A 566 21.80 -37.50 -7.35
C ALA A 566 22.96 -37.01 -6.48
N GLU A 567 23.99 -37.84 -6.35
CA GLU A 567 25.24 -37.48 -5.68
C GLU A 567 25.74 -36.15 -6.23
N GLU A 568 25.77 -35.14 -5.36
CA GLU A 568 26.30 -33.82 -5.66
C GLU A 568 27.79 -33.98 -5.94
N ALA A 569 28.21 -33.64 -7.16
CA ALA A 569 29.62 -33.48 -7.47
C ALA A 569 30.20 -32.35 -6.61
N ASP A 570 31.33 -32.65 -5.94
CA ASP A 570 32.10 -31.78 -5.04
C ASP A 570 32.17 -30.31 -5.51
N ASP A 571 31.27 -29.47 -4.99
CA ASP A 571 31.43 -28.03 -4.95
C ASP A 571 31.75 -27.69 -3.48
N PRO A 572 32.98 -27.28 -3.13
CA PRO A 572 33.35 -26.99 -1.74
C PRO A 572 32.53 -25.82 -1.12
N GLU A 573 31.66 -25.16 -1.89
CA GLU A 573 30.69 -24.18 -1.40
C GLU A 573 29.27 -24.73 -1.16
N LEU A 574 28.96 -25.99 -1.49
CA LEU A 574 27.61 -26.61 -1.34
C LEU A 574 27.44 -27.52 -0.11
N ASP A 575 28.51 -27.86 0.62
CA ASP A 575 28.50 -28.63 1.90
C ASP A 575 27.72 -27.97 3.07
N TYR A 576 26.96 -26.90 2.80
CA TYR A 576 26.43 -26.00 3.80
C TYR A 576 25.04 -26.37 4.35
N ILE A 577 24.41 -27.46 3.88
CA ILE A 577 23.05 -27.87 4.30
C ILE A 577 22.99 -29.37 4.65
N ALA A 578 24.11 -29.95 5.07
CA ALA A 578 24.13 -31.18 5.86
C ALA A 578 24.60 -30.81 7.28
N GLY A 579 23.75 -30.11 8.02
CA GLY A 579 24.01 -29.63 9.38
C GLY A 579 22.80 -28.97 9.99
#